data_AF-A0A955BJY5-F1
#
_entry.id   AF-A0A955BJY5-F1
#
_cell.length_a   1.000
_cell.length_b   1.000
_cell.length_c   1.000
_cell.angle_alpha   90.00
_cell.angle_beta   90.00
_cell.angle_gamma   90.00
#
_symmetry.space_group_name_H-M   'P 1'
#
loop_
_entity.id
_entity.type
_entity.pdbx_description
1 polymer ?
#
loop_
_entity_poly.entity_id
_entity_poly.type
_entity_poly.pdbx_seq_one_letter_code
_entity_poly.pdbx_strand_id
1 'polypeptide(L)'
;MNRLLSLASWSLCFALLIAPAQVLAINPASWNLSESTTGGDVFWTSPTAVDVGLPRYFSTYEITRVEAYTIFGGTDVTDQIGATGGSGYTESIPVTLINEALNEPTTGTAATVLVEIDASGYGQLAITDVTLGTLVVLSIPIQITQIDVDATVTIQGIVPGDFDTNLEVNALDFSTWETAFGVSDAADTNFDGVSDAADFLEWQQFFGSDYSPLSAEFVTVPEPATAAGFAFGALLILGAFTDRRKQGTISDFRRTV
;
A
#
# COMPACT_ATOMS: atom_id res chain seq x y z
N MET A 1 -62.56 20.81 3.30
CA MET A 1 -61.84 19.68 3.93
C MET A 1 -60.71 19.28 3.01
N ASN A 2 -59.54 19.92 3.21
CA ASN A 2 -58.32 19.68 2.45
C ASN A 2 -57.61 18.45 3.03
N ARG A 3 -57.27 17.47 2.19
CA ARG A 3 -56.21 16.50 2.50
C ARG A 3 -55.14 16.61 1.42
N LEU A 4 -54.02 17.21 1.82
CA LEU A 4 -52.77 17.32 1.10
C LEU A 4 -52.17 15.91 0.96
N LEU A 5 -51.85 15.52 -0.27
CA LEU A 5 -51.05 14.34 -0.58
C LEU A 5 -49.58 14.68 -0.28
N SER A 6 -49.00 14.00 0.69
CA SER A 6 -47.57 14.02 1.01
C SER A 6 -46.84 13.18 -0.05
N LEU A 7 -46.01 13.83 -0.87
CA LEU A 7 -45.04 13.18 -1.74
C LEU A 7 -43.83 12.77 -0.90
N ALA A 8 -43.62 11.46 -0.75
CA ALA A 8 -42.42 10.91 -0.15
C ALA A 8 -41.22 11.18 -1.08
N SER A 9 -40.27 11.98 -0.60
CA SER A 9 -38.97 12.22 -1.24
C SER A 9 -38.13 10.94 -1.17
N TRP A 10 -37.99 10.24 -2.29
CA TRP A 10 -37.00 9.19 -2.45
C TRP A 10 -35.66 9.84 -2.75
N SER A 11 -34.82 10.03 -1.73
CA SER A 11 -33.42 10.37 -1.91
C SER A 11 -32.68 9.13 -2.44
N LEU A 12 -32.41 9.10 -3.75
CA LEU A 12 -31.43 8.18 -4.31
C LEU A 12 -30.03 8.62 -3.85
N CYS A 13 -29.47 7.93 -2.87
CA CYS A 13 -28.04 7.99 -2.58
C CYS A 13 -27.29 7.30 -3.73
N PHE A 14 -26.68 8.09 -4.61
CA PHE A 14 -25.67 7.61 -5.55
C PHE A 14 -24.38 7.37 -4.74
N ALA A 15 -24.11 6.12 -4.38
CA ALA A 15 -22.80 5.72 -3.88
C ALA A 15 -21.82 5.77 -5.05
N LEU A 16 -20.98 6.80 -5.09
CA LEU A 16 -19.82 6.85 -5.97
C LEU A 16 -18.85 5.77 -5.48
N LEU A 17 -18.87 4.59 -6.11
CA LEU A 17 -17.82 3.58 -5.97
C LEU A 17 -16.56 4.17 -6.59
N ILE A 18 -15.76 4.86 -5.78
CA ILE A 18 -14.37 5.13 -6.09
C ILE A 18 -13.69 3.76 -6.03
N ALA A 19 -13.40 3.18 -7.19
CA ALA A 19 -12.48 2.04 -7.23
C ALA A 19 -11.17 2.52 -6.60
N PRO A 20 -10.57 1.77 -5.65
CA PRO A 20 -9.24 2.12 -5.16
C PRO A 20 -8.33 2.15 -6.38
N ALA A 21 -7.71 3.30 -6.64
CA ALA A 21 -6.61 3.36 -7.59
C ALA A 21 -5.60 2.30 -7.13
N GLN A 22 -5.34 1.30 -7.97
CA GLN A 22 -4.31 0.30 -7.69
C GLN A 22 -3.00 1.10 -7.58
N VAL A 23 -2.50 1.26 -6.36
CA VAL A 23 -1.23 1.92 -6.13
C VAL A 23 -0.16 1.06 -6.79
N LEU A 24 0.74 1.68 -7.54
CA LEU A 24 1.82 0.98 -8.24
C LEU A 24 2.62 0.17 -7.22
N ALA A 25 2.81 -1.12 -7.51
CA ALA A 25 3.80 -1.92 -6.83
C ALA A 25 5.20 -1.36 -7.16
N ILE A 26 6.10 -1.39 -6.18
CA ILE A 26 7.46 -0.84 -6.28
C ILE A 26 8.42 -1.92 -5.81
N ASN A 27 9.52 -2.12 -6.54
CA ASN A 27 10.58 -3.01 -6.14
C ASN A 27 11.96 -2.31 -6.27
N PRO A 28 12.74 -2.16 -5.19
CA PRO A 28 12.41 -2.49 -3.80
C PRO A 28 11.37 -1.55 -3.18
N ALA A 29 10.54 -2.07 -2.29
CA ALA A 29 9.63 -1.26 -1.47
C ALA A 29 10.26 -0.97 -0.11
N SER A 30 10.11 0.26 0.38
CA SER A 30 10.59 0.68 1.69
C SER A 30 9.54 1.57 2.36
N TRP A 31 9.28 1.30 3.64
CA TRP A 31 8.25 1.97 4.42
C TRP A 31 8.79 2.38 5.78
N ASN A 32 8.41 3.59 6.20
CA ASN A 32 8.63 4.08 7.55
C ASN A 32 7.29 4.08 8.29
N LEU A 33 7.29 3.47 9.45
CA LEU A 33 6.16 3.39 10.37
C LEU A 33 6.42 4.39 11.50
N SER A 34 5.38 5.12 11.90
CA SER A 34 5.41 6.00 13.05
C SER A 34 4.03 6.00 13.67
N GLU A 35 3.87 5.17 14.69
CA GLU A 35 2.58 4.86 15.29
C GLU A 35 2.59 5.12 16.79
N SER A 36 1.42 5.37 17.36
CA SER A 36 1.28 5.59 18.80
C SER A 36 0.04 4.88 19.35
N THR A 37 0.13 4.46 20.62
CA THR A 37 -1.00 3.87 21.34
C THR A 37 -1.10 4.44 22.75
N THR A 38 -2.33 4.65 23.21
CA THR A 38 -2.68 4.98 24.60
C THR A 38 -3.30 3.79 25.33
N GLY A 39 -3.03 2.57 24.84
CA GLY A 39 -3.56 1.30 25.37
C GLY A 39 -4.61 0.62 24.47
N GLY A 40 -4.83 1.13 23.26
CA GLY A 40 -5.69 0.50 22.25
C GLY A 40 -4.87 -0.24 21.19
N ASP A 41 -5.54 -1.11 20.43
CA ASP A 41 -4.92 -1.78 19.29
C ASP A 41 -4.60 -0.77 18.18
N VAL A 42 -3.49 -1.01 17.48
CA VAL A 42 -3.02 -0.21 16.36
C VAL A 42 -2.92 -1.10 15.13
N PHE A 43 -3.40 -0.60 14.00
CA PHE A 43 -3.31 -1.27 12.71
C PHE A 43 -2.80 -0.29 11.67
N TRP A 44 -1.83 -0.71 10.88
CA TRP A 44 -1.26 0.08 9.81
C TRP A 44 -1.06 -0.78 8.57
N THR A 45 -1.29 -0.17 7.40
CA THR A 45 -1.06 -0.76 6.09
C THR A 45 -0.16 0.17 5.30
N SER A 46 0.83 -0.38 4.61
CA SER A 46 1.76 0.39 3.81
C SER A 46 1.05 1.16 2.68
N PRO A 47 1.57 2.35 2.31
CA PRO A 47 0.97 3.15 1.24
C PRO A 47 1.15 2.50 -0.14
N THR A 48 2.17 1.68 -0.33
CA THR A 48 2.52 1.00 -1.59
C THR A 48 2.73 -0.49 -1.33
N ALA A 49 2.56 -1.30 -2.38
CA ALA A 49 2.88 -2.73 -2.34
C ALA A 49 4.27 -2.99 -2.94
N VAL A 50 4.87 -4.13 -2.60
CA VAL A 50 5.99 -4.72 -3.35
C VAL A 50 5.45 -5.60 -4.48
N ASP A 51 6.25 -5.77 -5.54
CA ASP A 51 5.92 -6.68 -6.63
C ASP A 51 5.74 -8.12 -6.11
N VAL A 52 4.59 -8.72 -6.40
CA VAL A 52 4.24 -10.09 -6.00
C VAL A 52 4.54 -11.10 -7.12
N GLY A 53 4.75 -12.37 -6.76
CA GLY A 53 4.96 -13.45 -7.72
C GLY A 53 6.40 -13.64 -8.19
N LEU A 54 7.36 -12.96 -7.55
CA LEU A 54 8.79 -13.15 -7.80
C LEU A 54 9.32 -14.39 -7.07
N PRO A 55 10.40 -15.03 -7.54
CA PRO A 55 10.89 -16.29 -6.99
C PRO A 55 11.48 -16.20 -5.57
N ARG A 56 12.00 -15.03 -5.22
CA ARG A 56 12.70 -14.80 -3.95
C ARG A 56 12.42 -13.38 -3.49
N TYR A 57 12.37 -13.18 -2.18
CA TYR A 57 12.29 -11.87 -1.57
C TYR A 57 13.33 -11.78 -0.47
N PHE A 58 13.98 -10.63 -0.37
CA PHE A 58 14.79 -10.26 0.78
C PHE A 58 14.07 -9.18 1.55
N SER A 59 13.89 -9.39 2.84
CA SER A 59 13.24 -8.44 3.74
C SER A 59 14.19 -8.05 4.84
N THR A 60 14.09 -6.78 5.26
CA THR A 60 14.77 -6.24 6.44
C THR A 60 13.77 -5.40 7.21
N TYR A 61 13.77 -5.53 8.53
CA TYR A 61 13.01 -4.66 9.41
C TYR A 61 13.90 -4.17 10.55
N GLU A 62 13.61 -2.96 11.02
CA GLU A 62 14.28 -2.35 12.16
C GLU A 62 13.31 -1.44 12.91
N ILE A 63 13.10 -1.68 14.19
CA ILE A 63 12.47 -0.78 15.14
C ILE A 63 13.53 0.26 15.52
N THR A 64 13.34 1.48 15.06
CA THR A 64 14.33 2.56 15.20
C THR A 64 14.12 3.38 16.45
N ARG A 65 12.89 3.43 16.97
CA ARG A 65 12.58 4.12 18.23
C ARG A 65 11.37 3.51 18.92
N VAL A 66 11.46 3.35 20.24
CA VAL A 66 10.32 3.13 21.13
C VAL A 66 10.40 4.13 22.25
N GLU A 67 9.37 4.97 22.40
CA GLU A 67 9.32 5.99 23.44
C GLU A 67 8.08 5.79 24.31
N ALA A 68 8.31 5.64 25.62
CA ALA A 68 7.24 5.51 26.60
C ALA A 68 7.01 6.84 27.31
N TYR A 69 5.76 7.29 27.36
CA TYR A 69 5.37 8.56 27.96
C TYR A 69 4.70 8.37 29.30
N THR A 70 5.05 9.26 30.23
CA THR A 70 4.38 9.43 31.52
C THR A 70 4.01 10.90 31.72
N ILE A 71 3.46 11.22 32.91
CA ILE A 71 3.22 12.61 33.33
C ILE A 71 4.49 13.49 33.35
N PHE A 72 5.68 12.89 33.32
CA PHE A 72 6.96 13.61 33.34
C PHE A 72 7.58 13.77 31.94
N GLY A 73 6.95 13.22 30.89
CA GLY A 73 7.44 13.24 29.52
C GLY A 73 7.77 11.86 28.97
N GLY A 74 8.32 11.85 27.76
CA GLY A 74 8.79 10.66 27.04
C GLY A 74 10.16 10.19 27.52
N THR A 75 10.36 8.88 27.51
CA THR A 75 11.66 8.22 27.74
C THR A 75 11.87 7.20 26.64
N ASP A 76 13.02 7.30 25.98
CA ASP A 76 13.46 6.33 24.99
C ASP A 76 13.79 5.01 25.68
N VAL A 77 13.09 3.95 25.26
CA VAL A 77 13.23 2.58 25.75
C VAL A 77 13.59 1.61 24.63
N THR A 78 14.09 2.11 23.50
CA THR A 78 14.46 1.30 22.33
C THR A 78 15.49 0.21 22.70
N ASP A 79 16.48 0.54 23.51
CA ASP A 79 17.51 -0.42 23.94
C ASP A 79 17.02 -1.43 25.00
N GLN A 80 15.79 -1.25 25.50
CA GLN A 80 15.19 -2.10 26.54
C GLN A 80 14.24 -3.14 25.94
N ILE A 81 13.78 -2.93 24.71
CA ILE A 81 13.09 -3.96 23.93
C ILE A 81 14.15 -4.87 23.29
N GLY A 82 13.85 -6.17 23.15
CA GLY A 82 14.81 -7.21 22.78
C GLY A 82 15.47 -7.04 21.40
N ALA A 83 15.27 -8.00 20.49
CA ALA A 83 15.78 -7.82 19.13
C ALA A 83 15.00 -6.71 18.43
N THR A 84 15.67 -5.63 18.04
CA THR A 84 15.07 -4.47 17.37
C THR A 84 15.06 -4.61 15.86
N GLY A 85 15.64 -5.66 15.27
CA GLY A 85 15.66 -5.81 13.83
C GLY A 85 16.00 -7.22 13.38
N GLY A 86 15.79 -7.46 12.09
CA GLY A 86 16.05 -8.75 11.45
C GLY A 86 16.05 -8.64 9.94
N SER A 87 16.68 -9.60 9.30
CA SER A 87 16.66 -9.74 7.85
C SER A 87 16.59 -11.21 7.45
N GLY A 88 16.06 -11.48 6.26
CA GLY A 88 15.94 -12.85 5.77
C GLY A 88 15.33 -12.96 4.38
N TYR A 89 15.57 -14.13 3.80
CA TYR A 89 14.98 -14.54 2.52
C TYR A 89 13.68 -15.31 2.72
N THR A 90 12.73 -15.09 1.83
CA THR A 90 11.54 -15.93 1.66
C THR A 90 11.36 -16.26 0.18
N GLU A 91 10.79 -17.42 -0.12
CA GLU A 91 10.49 -17.87 -1.48
C GLU A 91 9.15 -17.32 -1.97
N SER A 92 8.32 -16.79 -1.08
CA SER A 92 6.99 -16.30 -1.44
C SER A 92 6.44 -15.26 -0.47
N ILE A 93 5.49 -14.48 -0.99
CA ILE A 93 4.58 -13.63 -0.23
C ILE A 93 3.21 -14.36 -0.17
N PRO A 94 2.48 -14.37 0.96
CA PRO A 94 2.70 -13.60 2.18
C PRO A 94 3.87 -14.10 3.03
N VAL A 95 4.45 -13.19 3.82
CA VAL A 95 5.53 -13.51 4.78
C VAL A 95 5.32 -12.78 6.09
N THR A 96 5.45 -13.48 7.21
CA THR A 96 5.45 -12.90 8.55
C THR A 96 6.89 -12.61 8.96
N LEU A 97 7.20 -11.34 9.21
CA LEU A 97 8.52 -10.90 9.64
C LEU A 97 8.66 -10.96 11.16
N ILE A 98 7.61 -10.54 11.87
CA ILE A 98 7.55 -10.52 13.33
C ILE A 98 6.17 -11.04 13.74
N ASN A 99 6.12 -11.92 14.72
CA ASN A 99 4.89 -12.27 15.42
C ASN A 99 5.24 -12.65 16.85
N GLU A 100 5.43 -11.62 17.67
CA GLU A 100 5.98 -11.77 19.02
C GLU A 100 5.12 -11.08 20.07
N ALA A 101 4.90 -11.78 21.18
CA ALA A 101 4.33 -11.20 22.38
C ALA A 101 5.44 -10.55 23.22
N LEU A 102 5.51 -9.23 23.18
CA LEU A 102 6.44 -8.42 23.95
C LEU A 102 5.88 -8.21 25.35
N ASN A 103 6.70 -8.51 26.36
CA ASN A 103 6.34 -8.38 27.76
C ASN A 103 7.52 -7.78 28.53
N GLU A 104 7.33 -6.60 29.12
CA GLU A 104 8.31 -5.96 29.99
C GLU A 104 7.91 -6.19 31.47
N PRO A 105 8.60 -7.08 32.19
CA PRO A 105 8.15 -7.53 33.51
C PRO A 105 8.29 -6.48 34.61
N THR A 106 9.13 -5.46 34.44
CA THR A 106 9.40 -4.44 35.48
C THR A 106 8.24 -3.47 35.61
N THR A 107 7.70 -3.03 34.48
CA THR A 107 6.59 -2.09 34.36
C THR A 107 5.25 -2.81 34.22
N GLY A 108 5.25 -4.06 33.75
CA GLY A 108 4.03 -4.78 33.38
C GLY A 108 3.45 -4.32 32.04
N THR A 109 4.23 -3.61 31.22
CA THR A 109 3.84 -3.23 29.86
C THR A 109 3.93 -4.43 28.95
N ALA A 110 2.92 -4.65 28.12
CA ALA A 110 2.90 -5.77 27.18
C ALA A 110 2.12 -5.43 25.90
N ALA A 111 2.46 -6.09 24.81
CA ALA A 111 1.72 -6.05 23.55
C ALA A 111 2.10 -7.25 22.67
N THR A 112 1.21 -7.66 21.77
CA THR A 112 1.53 -8.55 20.67
C THR A 112 1.84 -7.70 19.45
N VAL A 113 3.01 -7.90 18.84
CA VAL A 113 3.44 -7.20 17.63
C VAL A 113 3.50 -8.19 16.47
N LEU A 114 2.71 -7.90 15.44
CA LEU A 114 2.72 -8.58 14.15
C LEU A 114 3.20 -7.62 13.08
N VAL A 115 4.22 -8.04 12.34
CA VAL A 115 4.67 -7.37 11.11
C VAL A 115 4.70 -8.42 10.01
N GLU A 116 3.99 -8.16 8.92
CA GLU A 116 3.92 -9.07 7.78
C GLU A 116 3.87 -8.32 6.45
N ILE A 117 4.17 -9.00 5.36
CA ILE A 117 3.75 -8.59 4.01
C ILE A 117 2.62 -9.52 3.60
N ASP A 118 1.45 -8.94 3.31
CA ASP A 118 0.26 -9.68 2.94
C ASP A 118 0.33 -10.23 1.50
N ALA A 119 -0.64 -11.06 1.12
CA ALA A 119 -0.68 -11.69 -0.20
C ALA A 119 -0.80 -10.70 -1.39
N SER A 120 -1.14 -9.44 -1.12
CA SER A 120 -1.20 -8.37 -2.13
C SER A 120 0.08 -7.52 -2.16
N GLY A 121 1.11 -7.88 -1.39
CA GLY A 121 2.39 -7.19 -1.34
C GLY A 121 2.43 -5.98 -0.41
N TYR A 122 1.37 -5.71 0.35
CA TYR A 122 1.36 -4.60 1.31
C TYR A 122 1.99 -5.02 2.63
N GLY A 123 2.83 -4.15 3.20
CA GLY A 123 3.28 -4.27 4.57
C GLY A 123 2.11 -4.01 5.52
N GLN A 124 1.96 -4.87 6.52
CA GLN A 124 0.96 -4.75 7.58
C GLN A 124 1.67 -4.72 8.93
N LEU A 125 1.23 -3.83 9.79
CA LEU A 125 1.58 -3.80 11.21
C LEU A 125 0.30 -3.93 12.02
N ALA A 126 0.30 -4.83 13.00
CA ALA A 126 -0.70 -4.88 14.04
C ALA A 126 -0.01 -4.92 15.42
N ILE A 127 -0.41 -3.99 16.28
CA ILE A 127 -0.04 -3.99 17.70
C ILE A 127 -1.33 -4.24 18.47
N THR A 128 -1.47 -5.43 19.05
CA THR A 128 -2.69 -5.85 19.75
C THR A 128 -2.41 -6.23 21.19
N ASP A 129 -3.48 -6.43 21.97
CA ASP A 129 -3.39 -6.85 23.38
C ASP A 129 -2.55 -5.87 24.23
N VAL A 130 -2.61 -4.58 23.89
CA VAL A 130 -1.77 -3.55 24.49
C VAL A 130 -2.16 -3.35 25.96
N THR A 131 -1.20 -3.55 26.84
CA THR A 131 -1.29 -3.26 28.27
C THR A 131 -0.24 -2.22 28.61
N LEU A 132 -0.66 -1.04 29.07
CA LEU A 132 0.25 -0.02 29.57
C LEU A 132 0.57 -0.27 31.05
N GLY A 133 1.86 -0.40 31.34
CA GLY A 133 2.36 -0.68 32.67
C GLY A 133 2.52 0.56 33.56
N THR A 134 3.19 0.36 34.68
CA THR A 134 3.49 1.38 35.70
C THR A 134 4.98 1.40 35.98
N LEU A 135 5.60 2.57 35.88
CA LEU A 135 6.96 2.82 36.34
C LEU A 135 6.96 3.11 37.85
N VAL A 136 7.96 2.63 38.58
CA VAL A 136 8.13 2.95 40.00
C VAL A 136 9.32 3.87 40.16
N VAL A 137 9.08 5.15 40.45
CA VAL A 137 10.12 6.15 40.67
C VAL A 137 10.02 6.66 42.09
N LEU A 138 11.12 6.54 42.86
CA LEU A 138 11.16 6.91 44.28
C LEU A 138 10.02 6.26 45.11
N SER A 139 9.68 5.01 44.80
CA SER A 139 8.56 4.25 45.40
C SER A 139 7.15 4.80 45.08
N ILE A 140 7.03 5.70 44.11
CA ILE A 140 5.76 6.23 43.64
C ILE A 140 5.42 5.54 42.30
N PRO A 141 4.25 4.88 42.19
CA PRO A 141 3.79 4.32 40.93
C PRO A 141 3.33 5.43 39.98
N ILE A 142 3.85 5.42 38.75
CA ILE A 142 3.53 6.37 37.68
C ILE A 142 3.05 5.57 36.48
N GLN A 143 1.85 5.87 36.00
CA GLN A 143 1.28 5.21 34.83
C GLN A 143 2.02 5.62 33.55
N ILE A 144 2.28 4.65 32.68
CA ILE A 144 2.60 4.91 31.28
C ILE A 144 1.29 5.26 30.60
N THR A 145 1.26 6.39 29.89
CA THR A 145 0.05 6.93 29.27
C THR A 145 0.03 6.77 27.75
N GLN A 146 1.19 6.62 27.13
CA GLN A 146 1.35 6.49 25.69
C GLN A 146 2.66 5.78 25.36
N ILE A 147 2.66 5.02 24.28
CA ILE A 147 3.87 4.45 23.66
C ILE A 147 3.88 4.89 22.20
N ASP A 148 5.01 5.43 21.76
CA ASP A 148 5.29 5.74 20.36
C ASP A 148 6.30 4.73 19.82
N VAL A 149 6.09 4.25 18.61
CA VAL A 149 6.95 3.28 17.92
C VAL A 149 7.26 3.79 16.51
N ASP A 150 8.53 3.91 16.21
CA ASP A 150 9.03 4.11 14.86
C ASP A 150 9.77 2.85 14.38
N ALA A 151 9.51 2.48 13.13
CA ALA A 151 10.16 1.34 12.51
C ALA A 151 10.36 1.57 11.01
N THR A 152 11.28 0.82 10.43
CA THR A 152 11.52 0.76 9.00
C THR A 152 11.37 -0.68 8.53
N VAL A 153 10.72 -0.86 7.39
CA VAL A 153 10.59 -2.17 6.72
C VAL A 153 10.96 -1.97 5.27
N THR A 154 11.90 -2.79 4.79
CA THR A 154 12.31 -2.82 3.39
C THR A 154 12.14 -4.23 2.87
N ILE A 155 11.58 -4.36 1.67
CA ILE A 155 11.45 -5.62 0.96
C ILE A 155 11.84 -5.44 -0.50
N GLN A 156 12.62 -6.39 -0.99
CA GLN A 156 13.05 -6.45 -2.37
C GLN A 156 12.66 -7.81 -2.93
N GLY A 157 11.91 -7.80 -4.02
CA GLY A 157 11.75 -8.97 -4.88
C GLY A 157 12.99 -9.18 -5.73
N ILE A 158 13.43 -10.43 -5.80
CA ILE A 158 14.67 -10.86 -6.45
C ILE A 158 14.30 -11.91 -7.49
N VAL A 159 14.79 -11.71 -8.71
CA VAL A 159 14.77 -12.71 -9.77
C VAL A 159 16.17 -13.29 -9.86
N PRO A 160 16.39 -14.56 -9.45
CA PRO A 160 17.71 -15.14 -9.51
C PRO A 160 18.28 -15.16 -10.94
N GLY A 161 19.51 -14.67 -11.10
CA GLY A 161 20.17 -14.56 -12.40
C GLY A 161 19.78 -13.36 -13.27
N ASP A 162 18.86 -12.50 -12.85
CA ASP A 162 18.62 -11.19 -13.48
C ASP A 162 19.72 -10.22 -12.99
N PHE A 163 20.83 -10.18 -13.71
CA PHE A 163 22.03 -9.45 -13.32
C PHE A 163 21.99 -7.99 -13.80
N ASP A 164 21.19 -7.68 -14.81
CA ASP A 164 21.01 -6.30 -15.28
C ASP A 164 19.76 -5.60 -14.69
N THR A 165 19.01 -6.30 -13.83
CA THR A 165 17.86 -5.81 -13.03
C THR A 165 16.66 -5.39 -13.88
N ASN A 166 16.45 -6.04 -15.02
CA ASN A 166 15.36 -5.74 -15.94
C ASN A 166 14.13 -6.67 -15.80
N LEU A 167 14.14 -7.58 -14.82
CA LEU A 167 13.14 -8.61 -14.54
C LEU A 167 13.06 -9.76 -15.55
N GLU A 168 13.99 -9.83 -16.49
CA GLU A 168 14.19 -10.93 -17.43
C GLU A 168 15.51 -11.65 -17.13
N VAL A 169 15.54 -12.98 -17.32
CA VAL A 169 16.79 -13.74 -17.22
C VAL A 169 17.13 -14.26 -18.60
N ASN A 170 18.04 -13.59 -19.29
CA ASN A 170 18.35 -13.85 -20.68
C ASN A 170 19.87 -13.77 -20.96
N ALA A 171 20.25 -13.71 -22.24
CA ALA A 171 21.66 -13.74 -22.66
C ALA A 171 22.41 -12.42 -22.37
N LEU A 172 21.69 -11.32 -22.09
CA LEU A 172 22.29 -10.04 -21.72
C LEU A 172 22.86 -10.11 -20.29
N ASP A 173 22.18 -10.79 -19.36
CA ASP A 173 22.66 -11.02 -18.00
C ASP A 173 24.01 -11.74 -17.97
N PHE A 174 24.21 -12.68 -18.89
CA PHE A 174 25.45 -13.45 -18.97
C PHE A 174 26.68 -12.53 -19.13
N SER A 175 26.55 -11.44 -19.89
CA SER A 175 27.66 -10.49 -20.07
C SER A 175 28.00 -9.72 -18.78
N THR A 176 27.01 -9.46 -17.94
CA THR A 176 27.19 -8.88 -16.60
C THR A 176 27.93 -9.86 -15.69
N TRP A 177 27.51 -11.12 -15.68
CA TRP A 177 28.17 -12.17 -14.91
C TRP A 177 29.63 -12.41 -15.34
N GLU A 178 29.91 -12.47 -16.65
CA GLU A 178 31.28 -12.64 -17.16
C GLU A 178 32.21 -11.52 -16.68
N THR A 179 31.69 -10.29 -16.57
CA THR A 179 32.46 -9.13 -16.12
C THR A 179 32.68 -9.15 -14.60
N ALA A 180 31.72 -9.70 -13.84
CA ALA A 180 31.76 -9.75 -12.38
C ALA A 180 32.49 -10.99 -11.82
N PHE A 181 32.59 -12.08 -12.59
CA PHE A 181 33.11 -13.37 -12.14
C PHE A 181 34.50 -13.26 -11.50
N GLY A 182 34.58 -13.51 -10.19
CA GLY A 182 35.81 -13.41 -9.40
C GLY A 182 36.39 -11.99 -9.27
N VAL A 183 35.65 -10.95 -9.67
CA VAL A 183 36.07 -9.54 -9.66
C VAL A 183 35.24 -8.71 -8.68
N SER A 184 33.91 -8.88 -8.66
CA SER A 184 32.99 -8.14 -7.78
C SER A 184 31.75 -8.98 -7.42
N ASP A 185 30.84 -8.39 -6.66
CA ASP A 185 29.52 -8.89 -6.24
C ASP A 185 28.38 -8.44 -7.17
N ALA A 186 28.72 -7.88 -8.34
CA ALA A 186 27.72 -7.30 -9.25
C ALA A 186 26.78 -8.33 -9.89
N ALA A 187 27.16 -9.62 -9.88
CA ALA A 187 26.33 -10.74 -10.31
C ALA A 187 26.20 -11.79 -9.20
N ASP A 188 26.26 -11.36 -7.94
CA ASP A 188 26.04 -12.19 -6.76
C ASP A 188 24.52 -12.28 -6.49
N THR A 189 23.88 -13.33 -6.99
CA THR A 189 22.43 -13.50 -6.87
C THR A 189 22.05 -14.37 -5.67
N ASN A 190 23.02 -15.10 -5.13
CA ASN A 190 22.85 -15.89 -3.91
C ASN A 190 23.22 -15.12 -2.62
N PHE A 191 23.83 -13.94 -2.78
CA PHE A 191 24.24 -12.98 -1.74
C PHE A 191 25.30 -13.51 -0.77
N ASP A 192 26.26 -14.30 -1.25
CA ASP A 192 27.42 -14.77 -0.47
C ASP A 192 28.63 -13.82 -0.52
N GLY A 193 28.50 -12.71 -1.24
CA GLY A 193 29.49 -11.65 -1.38
C GLY A 193 30.46 -11.85 -2.54
N VAL A 194 30.26 -12.85 -3.40
CA VAL A 194 31.08 -13.07 -4.60
C VAL A 194 30.22 -13.43 -5.81
N SER A 195 30.66 -13.02 -7.02
CA SER A 195 30.08 -13.55 -8.25
C SER A 195 30.89 -14.76 -8.72
N ASP A 196 30.31 -15.95 -8.67
CA ASP A 196 30.99 -17.19 -9.04
C ASP A 196 30.11 -18.20 -9.82
N ALA A 197 30.52 -19.47 -9.82
CA ALA A 197 29.81 -20.53 -10.54
C ALA A 197 28.46 -20.90 -9.91
N ALA A 198 28.24 -20.60 -8.62
CA ALA A 198 26.95 -20.78 -7.95
C ALA A 198 25.91 -19.79 -8.50
N ASP A 199 26.28 -18.54 -8.73
CA ASP A 199 25.40 -17.53 -9.34
C ASP A 199 25.05 -17.88 -10.79
N PHE A 200 26.05 -18.38 -11.53
CA PHE A 200 25.82 -18.87 -12.89
C PHE A 200 24.83 -20.03 -12.92
N LEU A 201 24.88 -20.92 -11.91
CA LEU A 201 23.93 -22.02 -11.80
C LEU A 201 22.51 -21.50 -11.53
N GLU A 202 22.34 -20.44 -10.74
CA GLU A 202 21.03 -19.78 -10.56
C GLU A 202 20.55 -19.17 -11.90
N TRP A 203 21.41 -18.44 -12.63
CA TRP A 203 21.08 -17.95 -13.97
C TRP A 203 20.64 -19.08 -14.92
N GLN A 204 21.32 -20.22 -14.92
CA GLN A 204 20.93 -21.37 -15.74
C GLN A 204 19.56 -21.95 -15.38
N GLN A 205 19.18 -21.90 -14.10
CA GLN A 205 17.89 -22.42 -13.63
C GLN A 205 16.73 -21.51 -14.04
N PHE A 206 16.98 -20.19 -14.08
CA PHE A 206 15.95 -19.19 -14.39
C PHE A 206 16.00 -18.71 -15.85
N PHE A 207 16.99 -19.12 -16.65
CA PHE A 207 17.13 -18.69 -18.04
C PHE A 207 15.84 -18.84 -18.86
N GLY A 208 15.43 -17.74 -19.48
CA GLY A 208 14.20 -17.60 -20.26
C GLY A 208 12.98 -17.16 -19.45
N SER A 209 13.10 -16.91 -18.14
CA SER A 209 12.03 -16.33 -17.35
C SER A 209 11.89 -14.83 -17.60
N ASP A 210 10.64 -14.35 -17.56
CA ASP A 210 10.26 -12.95 -17.65
C ASP A 210 9.22 -12.67 -16.56
N TYR A 211 9.59 -11.81 -15.61
CA TYR A 211 8.76 -11.37 -14.50
C TYR A 211 8.37 -9.89 -14.62
N SER A 212 8.60 -9.26 -15.78
CA SER A 212 8.13 -7.91 -16.02
C SER A 212 6.61 -7.86 -15.82
N PRO A 213 6.08 -6.94 -15.01
CA PRO A 213 4.64 -6.83 -14.83
C PRO A 213 4.00 -6.60 -16.19
N LEU A 214 3.09 -7.49 -16.60
CA LEU A 214 2.26 -7.29 -17.78
C LEU A 214 1.63 -5.90 -17.62
N SER A 215 2.03 -4.96 -18.47
CA SER A 215 1.54 -3.59 -18.44
C SER A 215 0.04 -3.63 -18.27
N ALA A 216 -0.46 -3.12 -17.13
CA ALA A 216 -1.89 -3.09 -16.85
C ALA A 216 -2.58 -2.57 -18.10
N GLU A 217 -3.40 -3.41 -18.75
CA GLU A 217 -4.21 -2.92 -19.86
C GLU A 217 -5.05 -1.79 -19.26
N PHE A 218 -4.83 -0.57 -19.76
CA PHE A 218 -5.69 0.55 -19.43
C PHE A 218 -7.08 0.18 -19.93
N VAL A 219 -7.90 -0.39 -19.05
CA VAL A 219 -9.33 -0.51 -19.28
C VAL A 219 -9.79 0.93 -19.36
N THR A 220 -9.98 1.40 -20.59
CA THR A 220 -10.58 2.71 -20.85
C THR A 220 -11.94 2.66 -20.19
N VAL A 221 -12.04 3.26 -18.99
CA VAL A 221 -13.30 3.36 -18.27
C VAL A 221 -14.23 4.14 -19.20
N PRO A 222 -15.32 3.55 -19.70
CA PRO A 222 -16.25 4.28 -20.52
C PRO A 222 -16.73 5.47 -19.71
N GLU A 223 -16.49 6.69 -20.21
CA GLU A 223 -16.99 7.88 -19.53
C GLU A 223 -18.49 7.71 -19.29
N PRO A 224 -19.00 8.03 -18.07
CA PRO A 224 -20.41 7.93 -17.81
C PRO A 224 -21.17 8.71 -18.88
N ALA A 225 -22.26 8.15 -19.39
CA ALA A 225 -23.09 8.72 -20.46
C ALA A 225 -23.69 10.12 -20.16
N THR A 226 -23.27 10.78 -19.07
CA THR A 226 -23.59 12.16 -18.73
C THR A 226 -23.18 13.12 -19.84
N ALA A 227 -22.03 12.93 -20.51
CA ALA A 227 -21.63 13.76 -21.65
C ALA A 227 -22.59 13.63 -22.84
N ALA A 228 -23.07 12.40 -23.13
CA ALA A 228 -24.08 12.16 -24.16
C ALA A 228 -25.45 12.75 -23.79
N GLY A 229 -25.81 12.73 -22.50
CA GLY A 229 -27.05 13.32 -21.99
C GLY A 229 -27.13 14.84 -22.19
N PHE A 230 -26.04 15.57 -21.98
CA PHE A 230 -26.00 17.02 -22.21
C PHE A 230 -26.13 17.39 -23.70
N ALA A 231 -25.56 16.58 -24.60
CA ALA A 231 -25.67 16.80 -26.04
C ALA A 231 -27.12 16.63 -26.54
N PHE A 232 -27.84 15.61 -26.05
CA PHE A 232 -29.26 15.43 -26.39
C PHE A 232 -30.18 16.50 -25.77
N GLY A 233 -29.90 16.93 -24.52
CA GLY A 233 -30.64 18.00 -23.87
C GLY A 233 -30.52 19.34 -24.61
N ALA A 234 -29.31 19.70 -25.06
CA ALA A 234 -29.08 20.93 -25.81
C ALA A 234 -29.83 20.97 -27.16
N LEU A 235 -29.92 19.82 -27.86
CA LEU A 235 -30.63 19.69 -29.13
C LEU A 235 -32.16 19.86 -28.98
N LEU A 236 -32.75 19.34 -27.90
CA LEU A 236 -34.19 19.49 -27.64
C LEU A 236 -34.58 20.93 -27.28
N ILE A 237 -33.72 21.65 -26.54
CA ILE A 237 -33.96 23.05 -26.20
C ILE A 237 -33.87 23.93 -27.47
N LEU A 238 -32.87 23.70 -28.32
CA LEU A 238 -32.72 24.43 -29.59
C LEU A 238 -33.90 24.18 -30.56
N GLY A 239 -34.41 22.95 -30.64
CA GLY A 239 -35.59 22.63 -31.46
C GLY A 239 -36.85 23.40 -31.03
N ALA A 240 -37.12 23.48 -29.73
CA ALA A 240 -38.31 24.17 -29.19
C ALA A 240 -38.32 25.69 -29.44
N PHE A 241 -37.16 26.34 -29.54
CA PHE A 241 -37.06 27.76 -29.88
C PHE A 241 -37.32 28.06 -31.35
N THR A 242 -37.01 27.12 -32.25
CA THR A 242 -37.23 27.32 -33.69
C THR A 242 -38.70 27.22 -34.10
N ASP A 243 -39.50 26.41 -33.38
CA ASP A 243 -40.91 26.19 -33.72
C ASP A 243 -41.81 27.37 -33.28
N ARG A 244 -41.48 28.02 -32.15
CA ARG A 244 -42.18 29.23 -31.69
C ARG A 244 -42.07 30.41 -32.65
N ARG A 245 -41.04 30.48 -33.50
CA ARG A 245 -40.91 31.55 -34.51
C ARG A 245 -41.85 31.37 -35.70
N LYS A 246 -42.37 30.17 -35.97
CA LYS A 246 -43.23 29.92 -37.14
C LYS A 246 -44.72 30.18 -36.89
N GLN A 247 -45.16 30.30 -35.63
CA GLN A 247 -46.58 30.51 -35.30
C GLN A 247 -46.97 31.99 -35.10
N GLY A 248 -46.04 32.93 -35.25
CA GLY A 248 -46.30 34.38 -35.09
C GLY A 248 -46.82 35.10 -36.33
N THR A 249 -46.94 34.44 -37.48
CA THR A 249 -47.20 35.11 -38.76
C THR A 249 -48.27 34.39 -39.58
N ILE A 250 -49.49 34.20 -39.07
CA ILE A 250 -50.74 34.08 -39.85
C ILE A 250 -51.90 34.38 -38.88
N SER A 251 -52.24 35.66 -38.73
CA SER A 251 -53.58 36.09 -38.32
C SER A 251 -53.71 37.61 -38.45
N ASP A 252 -53.76 38.14 -39.67
CA ASP A 252 -54.69 39.25 -39.98
C ASP A 252 -54.60 39.64 -41.46
N PHE A 253 -55.42 38.99 -42.28
CA PHE A 253 -55.90 39.60 -43.51
C PHE A 253 -57.21 38.96 -43.95
N ARG A 254 -58.33 39.43 -43.40
CA ARG A 254 -59.64 39.51 -44.10
C ARG A 254 -60.74 40.10 -43.22
N ARG A 255 -61.06 41.38 -43.50
CA ARG A 255 -62.38 42.08 -43.47
C ARG A 255 -62.01 43.57 -43.40
N THR A 256 -62.36 44.39 -44.39
CA THR A 256 -63.71 44.94 -44.51
C THR A 256 -64.01 45.51 -45.90
N VAL A 257 -65.26 45.26 -46.31
CA VAL A 257 -66.17 45.99 -47.23
C VAL A 257 -65.70 46.28 -48.66
#